data_AF-A0A1G1C0S7-F1
#
_entry.id   AF-A0A1G1C0S7-F1
#
_cell.length_a   1.000
_cell.length_b   1.000
_cell.length_c   1.000
_cell.angle_alpha   90.00
_cell.angle_beta   90.00
_cell.angle_gamma   90.00
#
_symmetry.space_group_name_H-M   'P 1'
#
loop_
_entity.id
_entity.type
_entity.pdbx_description
1 polymer ?
#
loop_
_entity_poly.entity_id
_entity_poly.type
_entity_poly.pdbx_seq_one_letter_code
_entity_poly.pdbx_strand_id
1 'polypeptide(L)'
;MDADAETQPSRFEVRILIEGITYRYGFETDAKRVQTEWLFQAKKVAERVLFMRKGDEIEVSKGFAEGRGIEEKTRDNALFLSVVAQFNGATATRILKWFGGLMPMHGLHEAGYLGRSIEMLQDTRTRGRLIEFVRSADLGIEDMSVREEKLDPSEMLRFLTEEGRKRFLTEMADAKDVSVAGVHAKFAKGKRIGNVSLDFDDAESAVTRNTGRGQLSLCREINRCPRRSLRPRIVDRGYQVEAVKTIAERIAQSRRRFLLVLATVRARRA
;
A
#
# COMPACT_ATOMS: atom_id res chain seq x y z
N MET A 1 19.68 -3.50 -14.75
CA MET A 1 19.73 -4.15 -13.42
C MET A 1 21.18 -4.50 -13.18
N ASP A 2 21.71 -4.10 -12.03
CA ASP A 2 23.11 -4.27 -11.69
C ASP A 2 23.34 -5.71 -11.17
N ALA A 3 24.26 -6.45 -11.78
CA ALA A 3 24.41 -7.89 -11.54
C ALA A 3 24.87 -8.21 -10.10
N ASP A 4 25.59 -7.29 -9.46
CA ASP A 4 26.07 -7.44 -8.09
C ASP A 4 24.94 -7.32 -7.05
N ALA A 5 23.86 -6.60 -7.38
CA ALA A 5 22.71 -6.43 -6.49
C ALA A 5 21.87 -7.72 -6.33
N GLU A 6 22.03 -8.72 -7.22
CA GLU A 6 21.33 -10.00 -7.11
C GLU A 6 21.86 -10.89 -5.98
N THR A 7 23.12 -10.67 -5.57
CA THR A 7 23.80 -11.55 -4.60
C THR A 7 23.94 -10.94 -3.21
N GLN A 8 23.79 -9.63 -3.06
CA GLN A 8 23.91 -8.96 -1.77
C GLN A 8 22.62 -9.03 -0.93
N PRO A 9 22.72 -9.26 0.39
CA PRO A 9 21.57 -9.19 1.28
C PRO A 9 20.88 -7.83 1.19
N SER A 10 19.55 -7.84 1.16
CA SER A 10 18.75 -6.63 1.22
C SER A 10 18.71 -6.11 2.66
N ARG A 11 19.12 -4.87 2.86
CA ARG A 11 19.14 -4.19 4.16
C ARG A 11 17.93 -3.28 4.33
N PHE A 12 17.30 -3.37 5.50
CA PHE A 12 16.19 -2.52 5.89
C PHE A 12 16.43 -1.96 7.29
N GLU A 13 16.17 -0.66 7.49
CA GLU A 13 16.19 -0.02 8.80
C GLU A 13 15.06 1.00 8.91
N VAL A 14 14.43 1.06 10.08
CA VAL A 14 13.43 2.08 10.40
C VAL A 14 13.65 2.61 11.82
N ARG A 15 13.38 3.92 11.99
CA ARG A 15 13.27 4.55 13.30
C ARG A 15 11.83 4.98 13.52
N ILE A 16 11.24 4.55 14.64
CA ILE A 16 9.83 4.76 14.94
C ILE A 16 9.64 5.27 16.36
N LEU A 17 8.67 6.17 16.55
CA LEU A 17 8.29 6.70 17.85
C LEU A 17 6.93 6.12 18.25
N ILE A 18 6.90 5.32 19.33
CA ILE A 18 5.69 4.70 19.86
C ILE A 18 5.59 5.08 21.34
N GLU A 19 4.51 5.75 21.74
CA GLU A 19 4.23 6.11 23.14
C GLU A 19 5.41 6.85 23.83
N GLY A 20 6.07 7.75 23.09
CA GLY A 20 7.23 8.50 23.59
C GLY A 20 8.54 7.70 23.66
N ILE A 21 8.56 6.47 23.15
CA ILE A 21 9.75 5.62 23.08
C ILE A 21 10.18 5.46 21.62
N THR A 22 11.44 5.80 21.33
CA THR A 22 12.03 5.61 20.00
C THR A 22 12.56 4.19 19.90
N TYR A 23 12.25 3.51 18.81
CA TYR A 23 12.81 2.21 18.46
C TYR A 23 13.56 2.34 17.14
N ARG A 24 14.73 1.70 17.05
CA ARG A 24 15.48 1.55 15.81
C ARG A 24 15.57 0.06 15.52
N TYR A 25 14.83 -0.37 14.51
CA TYR A 25 14.75 -1.77 14.10
C TYR A 25 15.31 -1.91 12.70
N GLY A 26 16.09 -2.95 12.47
CA GLY A 26 16.60 -3.25 11.15
C GLY A 26 17.03 -4.70 11.00
N PHE A 27 17.16 -5.13 9.76
CA PHE A 27 17.61 -6.47 9.40
C PHE A 27 18.20 -6.49 8.00
N GLU A 28 19.04 -7.49 7.77
CA GLU A 28 19.57 -7.85 6.46
C GLU A 28 19.14 -9.27 6.14
N THR A 29 18.59 -9.48 4.95
CA THR A 29 18.10 -10.80 4.52
C THR A 29 18.42 -11.05 3.06
N ASP A 30 18.76 -12.29 2.73
CA ASP A 30 18.82 -12.77 1.35
C ASP A 30 17.57 -13.63 1.02
N ALA A 31 17.61 -14.35 -0.09
CA ALA A 31 16.49 -15.21 -0.52
C ALA A 31 16.27 -16.45 0.36
N LYS A 32 17.23 -16.81 1.22
CA LYS A 32 17.23 -18.04 2.02
C LYS A 32 17.12 -17.75 3.51
N ARG A 33 17.82 -16.74 4.03
CA ARG A 33 17.93 -16.51 5.48
C ARG A 33 18.09 -15.05 5.88
N VAL A 34 17.84 -14.80 7.17
CA VAL A 34 18.17 -13.54 7.84
C VAL A 34 19.67 -13.58 8.21
N GLN A 35 20.42 -12.59 7.74
CA GLN A 35 21.87 -12.47 7.96
C GLN A 35 22.16 -11.69 9.24
N THR A 36 21.48 -10.57 9.44
CA THR A 36 21.60 -9.74 10.64
C THR A 36 20.24 -9.18 11.01
N GLU A 37 20.00 -8.97 12.31
CA GLU A 37 18.78 -8.33 12.81
C GLU A 37 19.10 -7.61 14.11
N TRP A 38 18.51 -6.45 14.32
CA TRP A 38 18.76 -5.66 15.52
C TRP A 38 17.54 -4.87 15.94
N LEU A 39 17.40 -4.71 17.25
CA LEU A 39 16.43 -3.80 17.84
C LEU A 39 17.08 -2.98 18.94
N PHE A 40 17.00 -1.66 18.80
CA PHE A 40 17.38 -0.69 19.81
C PHE A 40 16.15 0.05 20.32
N GLN A 41 16.25 0.56 21.55
CA GLN A 41 15.23 1.37 22.19
C GLN A 41 15.87 2.59 22.86
N ALA A 42 15.25 3.75 22.73
CA ALA A 42 15.60 4.97 23.46
C ALA A 42 14.34 5.60 24.07
N LYS A 43 14.32 5.75 25.40
CA LYS A 43 13.23 6.45 26.12
C LYS A 43 13.48 7.95 26.28
N LYS A 44 14.75 8.36 26.20
CA LYS A 44 15.21 9.75 26.26
C LYS A 44 16.29 9.92 25.19
N VAL A 45 17.56 10.02 25.59
CA VAL A 45 18.69 10.23 24.69
C VAL A 45 19.52 8.96 24.48
N ALA A 46 19.65 8.11 25.50
CA ALA A 46 20.47 6.90 25.43
C ALA A 46 19.73 5.75 24.71
N GLU A 47 20.34 5.23 23.65
CA GLU A 47 19.93 3.97 23.02
C GLU A 47 20.43 2.78 23.85
N ARG A 48 19.57 1.79 24.03
CA ARG A 48 19.91 0.47 24.55
C ARG A 48 19.57 -0.59 23.53
N VAL A 49 20.46 -1.56 23.36
CA VAL A 49 20.19 -2.78 22.60
C VAL A 49 19.13 -3.59 23.33
N LEU A 50 18.09 -4.02 22.61
CA LEU A 50 17.11 -4.99 23.08
C LEU A 50 17.55 -6.40 22.69
N PHE A 51 17.89 -6.60 21.41
CA PHE A 51 18.57 -7.80 20.93
C PHE A 51 19.42 -7.49 19.68
N MET A 52 20.36 -8.38 19.40
CA MET A 52 21.14 -8.44 18.18
C MET A 52 21.15 -9.87 17.65
N ARG A 53 21.20 -10.02 16.33
CA ARG A 53 21.35 -11.31 15.66
C ARG A 53 22.42 -11.23 14.60
N LYS A 54 23.24 -12.27 14.51
CA LYS A 54 24.21 -12.48 13.43
C LYS A 54 24.16 -13.94 13.00
N GLY A 55 23.58 -14.21 11.82
CA GLY A 55 23.29 -15.55 11.35
C GLY A 55 22.30 -16.26 12.28
N ASP A 56 22.74 -17.36 12.90
CA ASP A 56 21.94 -18.16 13.84
C ASP A 56 22.13 -17.74 15.30
N GLU A 57 23.10 -16.88 15.58
CA GLU A 57 23.35 -16.39 16.93
C GLU A 57 22.45 -15.20 17.23
N ILE A 58 21.63 -15.32 18.28
CA ILE A 58 20.73 -14.28 18.76
C ILE A 58 21.11 -13.94 20.20
N GLU A 59 21.54 -12.71 20.41
CA GLU A 59 21.88 -12.16 21.72
C GLU A 59 20.74 -11.29 22.24
N VAL A 60 20.10 -11.73 23.32
CA VAL A 60 19.01 -11.00 23.96
C VAL A 60 19.51 -10.28 25.20
N SER A 61 19.31 -8.96 25.25
CA SER A 61 19.69 -8.14 26.40
C SER A 61 18.80 -8.45 27.62
N LYS A 62 19.32 -8.19 28.82
CA LYS A 62 18.55 -8.30 30.07
C LYS A 62 17.26 -7.45 30.07
N GLY A 63 17.29 -6.31 29.37
CA GLY A 63 16.18 -5.37 29.25
C GLY A 63 15.06 -5.81 28.30
N PHE A 64 15.25 -6.90 27.56
CA PHE A 64 14.28 -7.47 26.63
C PHE A 64 13.87 -8.88 27.07
N ALA A 65 13.31 -8.97 28.27
CA ALA A 65 12.94 -10.24 28.90
C ALA A 65 11.97 -11.10 28.05
N GLU A 66 11.12 -10.46 27.25
CA GLU A 66 10.17 -11.13 26.36
C GLU A 66 10.82 -11.93 25.24
N GLY A 67 12.09 -11.66 24.90
CA GLY A 67 12.83 -12.41 23.89
C GLY A 67 13.57 -13.65 24.41
N ARG A 68 13.72 -13.78 25.74
CA ARG A 68 14.53 -14.86 26.32
C ARG A 68 13.85 -16.23 26.20
N GLY A 69 14.61 -17.24 25.79
CA GLY A 69 14.13 -18.61 25.54
C GLY A 69 13.36 -18.77 24.22
N ILE A 70 13.37 -17.74 23.36
CA ILE A 70 12.73 -17.75 22.03
C ILE A 70 13.80 -17.87 20.93
N GLU A 71 15.06 -17.57 21.25
CA GLU A 71 16.21 -17.65 20.36
C GLU A 71 16.28 -19.03 19.69
N GLU A 72 16.26 -20.10 20.49
CA GLU A 72 16.29 -21.50 20.01
C GLU A 72 15.05 -21.91 19.20
N LYS A 73 13.94 -21.17 19.35
CA LYS A 73 12.69 -21.42 18.63
C LYS A 73 12.61 -20.62 17.32
N THR A 74 13.61 -19.82 17.04
CA THR A 74 13.63 -18.92 15.88
C THR A 74 14.41 -19.56 14.74
N ARG A 75 13.69 -19.92 13.68
CA ARG A 75 14.28 -20.44 12.44
C ARG A 75 15.17 -19.39 11.74
N ASP A 76 16.15 -19.86 10.97
CA ASP A 76 17.11 -19.06 10.21
C ASP A 76 16.48 -18.02 9.25
N ASN A 77 15.29 -18.33 8.74
CA ASN A 77 14.53 -17.51 7.79
C ASN A 77 13.32 -16.76 8.41
N ALA A 78 13.19 -16.76 9.74
CA ALA A 78 12.22 -15.92 10.45
C ALA A 78 12.92 -14.74 11.11
N LEU A 79 12.29 -13.57 11.07
CA LEU A 79 12.69 -12.43 11.91
C LEU A 79 12.40 -12.77 13.38
N PHE A 80 13.40 -12.60 14.23
CA PHE A 80 13.29 -12.83 15.67
C PHE A 80 12.21 -11.94 16.29
N LEU A 81 12.11 -10.67 15.88
CA LEU A 81 11.06 -9.77 16.35
C LEU A 81 9.65 -10.35 16.11
N SER A 82 9.45 -10.96 14.94
CA SER A 82 8.17 -11.58 14.57
C SER A 82 7.85 -12.80 15.43
N VAL A 83 8.84 -13.63 15.72
CA VAL A 83 8.66 -14.81 16.58
C VAL A 83 8.37 -14.38 18.03
N VAL A 84 9.08 -13.40 18.56
CA VAL A 84 8.84 -12.87 19.92
C VAL A 84 7.40 -12.35 20.06
N ALA A 85 6.88 -11.65 19.06
CA ALA A 85 5.48 -11.20 19.07
C ALA A 85 4.48 -12.36 19.03
N GLN A 86 4.77 -13.46 18.31
CA GLN A 86 3.92 -14.66 18.30
C GLN A 86 3.84 -15.34 19.66
N PHE A 87 4.88 -15.22 20.48
CA PHE A 87 4.90 -15.66 21.88
C PHE A 87 4.42 -14.56 22.85
N ASN A 88 3.61 -13.61 22.38
CA ASN A 88 2.98 -12.53 23.15
C ASN A 88 3.97 -11.52 23.77
N GLY A 89 5.14 -11.32 23.17
CA GLY A 89 6.03 -10.22 23.55
C GLY A 89 5.36 -8.86 23.34
N ALA A 90 5.17 -8.09 24.41
CA ALA A 90 4.41 -6.85 24.39
C ALA A 90 5.10 -5.75 23.57
N THR A 91 6.42 -5.63 23.66
CA THR A 91 7.20 -4.65 22.91
C THR A 91 7.27 -5.01 21.44
N ALA A 92 7.58 -6.27 21.13
CA ALA A 92 7.58 -6.81 19.78
C ALA A 92 6.21 -6.65 19.09
N THR A 93 5.12 -6.99 19.80
CA THR A 93 3.75 -6.85 19.28
C THR A 93 3.42 -5.39 18.97
N ARG A 94 3.80 -4.43 19.82
CA ARG A 94 3.58 -3.00 19.55
C ARG A 94 4.34 -2.53 18.30
N ILE A 95 5.60 -2.94 18.15
CA ILE A 95 6.41 -2.59 16.97
C ILE A 95 5.78 -3.19 15.70
N LEU A 96 5.35 -4.47 15.72
CA LEU A 96 4.70 -5.08 14.56
C LEU A 96 3.34 -4.47 14.24
N LYS A 97 2.55 -4.09 15.26
CA LYS A 97 1.30 -3.34 15.04
C LYS A 97 1.55 -2.02 14.33
N TRP A 98 2.64 -1.32 14.66
CA TRP A 98 3.04 -0.12 13.94
C TRP A 98 3.33 -0.40 12.46
N PHE A 99 4.05 -1.49 12.16
CA PHE A 99 4.28 -1.92 10.77
C PHE A 99 2.97 -2.28 10.04
N GLY A 100 1.99 -2.87 10.74
CA GLY A 100 0.67 -3.18 10.19
C GLY A 100 -0.14 -1.94 9.79
N GLY A 101 0.22 -0.76 10.31
CA GLY A 101 -0.34 0.52 9.89
C GLY A 101 0.28 1.10 8.62
N LEU A 102 1.36 0.49 8.09
CA LEU A 102 1.97 0.95 6.86
C LEU A 102 1.10 0.57 5.66
N MET A 103 0.72 1.58 4.89
CA MET A 103 0.07 1.40 3.60
C MET A 103 1.12 1.65 2.50
N PRO A 104 1.74 0.59 1.94
CA PRO A 104 2.69 0.76 0.85
C PRO A 104 1.96 1.38 -0.34
N MET A 105 2.36 2.59 -0.71
CA MET A 105 1.85 3.30 -1.87
C MET A 105 2.70 2.93 -3.09
N HIS A 106 2.10 2.33 -4.11
CA HIS A 106 2.76 2.07 -5.38
C HIS A 106 1.87 2.50 -6.55
N GLY A 107 2.47 3.11 -7.58
CA GLY A 107 1.73 3.66 -8.73
C GLY A 107 0.97 2.65 -9.60
N LEU A 108 0.98 1.35 -9.24
CA LEU A 108 0.23 0.30 -9.94
C LEU A 108 -1.18 0.05 -9.35
N HIS A 109 -1.56 0.71 -8.26
CA HIS A 109 -2.86 0.45 -7.59
C HIS A 109 -3.47 1.72 -6.99
N GLU A 110 -3.86 2.64 -7.87
CA GLU A 110 -4.41 3.95 -7.51
C GLU A 110 -5.77 3.88 -6.80
N ALA A 111 -6.63 2.93 -7.19
CA ALA A 111 -8.01 2.84 -6.72
C ALA A 111 -8.15 2.67 -5.19
N GLY A 112 -7.17 2.02 -4.53
CA GLY A 112 -7.21 1.82 -3.07
C GLY A 112 -6.86 3.07 -2.25
N TYR A 113 -6.13 4.03 -2.83
CA TYR A 113 -5.62 5.19 -2.09
C TYR A 113 -6.60 6.37 -2.07
N LEU A 114 -7.45 6.48 -3.09
CA LEU A 114 -8.44 7.56 -3.19
C LEU A 114 -9.44 7.48 -2.03
N GLY A 115 -9.99 6.29 -1.76
CA GLY A 115 -10.94 6.09 -0.65
C GLY A 115 -10.33 6.48 0.70
N ARG A 116 -9.08 6.09 0.97
CA ARG A 116 -8.36 6.47 2.20
C ARG A 116 -8.16 7.99 2.30
N SER A 117 -7.83 8.63 1.19
CA SER A 117 -7.63 10.08 1.13
C SER A 117 -8.93 10.83 1.38
N ILE A 118 -10.05 10.34 0.83
CA ILE A 118 -11.40 10.85 1.09
C ILE A 118 -11.77 10.70 2.58
N GLU A 119 -11.57 9.52 3.17
CA GLU A 119 -11.79 9.31 4.61
C GLU A 119 -11.01 10.32 5.46
N MET A 120 -9.74 10.57 5.10
CA MET A 120 -8.89 11.55 5.79
C MET A 120 -9.34 13.00 5.58
N LEU A 121 -9.93 13.33 4.43
CA LEU A 121 -10.52 14.65 4.15
C LEU A 121 -11.81 14.87 4.94
N GLN A 122 -12.60 13.82 5.15
CA GLN A 122 -13.86 13.86 5.89
C GLN A 122 -13.65 13.80 7.42
N ASP A 123 -12.58 13.17 7.92
CA ASP A 123 -12.26 13.15 9.35
C ASP A 123 -11.67 14.50 9.82
N THR A 124 -12.40 15.15 10.74
CA THR A 124 -12.03 16.42 11.38
C THR A 124 -10.63 16.45 11.99
N ARG A 125 -10.10 15.30 12.44
CA ARG A 125 -8.76 15.20 13.08
C ARG A 125 -7.63 15.25 12.05
N THR A 126 -7.88 14.82 10.82
CA THR A 126 -6.86 14.69 9.77
C THR A 126 -6.98 15.76 8.69
N ARG A 127 -8.20 16.25 8.42
CA ARG A 127 -8.48 17.24 7.37
C ARG A 127 -7.56 18.45 7.44
N GLY A 128 -7.42 19.07 8.62
CA GLY A 128 -6.61 20.28 8.78
C GLY A 128 -5.16 20.10 8.30
N ARG A 129 -4.53 19.00 8.73
CA ARG A 129 -3.14 18.65 8.34
C ARG A 129 -3.03 18.34 6.85
N LEU A 130 -4.04 17.71 6.27
CA LEU A 130 -4.06 17.37 4.85
C LEU A 130 -4.19 18.62 3.97
N ILE A 131 -5.06 19.56 4.35
CA ILE A 131 -5.19 20.85 3.67
C ILE A 131 -3.90 21.67 3.78
N GLU A 132 -3.28 21.71 4.96
CA GLU A 132 -1.99 22.40 5.17
C GLU A 132 -0.88 21.80 4.29
N PHE A 133 -0.80 20.47 4.22
CA PHE A 133 0.14 19.78 3.34
C PHE A 133 -0.06 20.16 1.88
N VAL A 134 -1.31 20.13 1.37
CA VAL A 134 -1.58 20.50 -0.03
C VAL A 134 -1.29 21.99 -0.30
N ARG A 135 -1.59 22.88 0.65
CA ARG A 135 -1.24 24.30 0.54
C ARG A 135 0.27 24.52 0.47
N SER A 136 1.06 23.72 1.18
CA SER A 136 2.53 23.81 1.17
C SER A 136 3.18 23.41 -0.16
N ALA A 137 2.42 22.77 -1.07
CA ALA A 137 2.89 22.36 -2.38
C ALA A 137 2.79 23.47 -3.46
N ASP A 138 2.37 24.68 -3.10
CA ASP A 138 2.25 25.86 -3.98
C ASP A 138 1.42 25.64 -5.27
N LEU A 139 0.46 24.71 -5.23
CA LEU A 139 -0.41 24.38 -6.37
C LEU A 139 -1.58 25.35 -6.56
N GLY A 140 -1.64 26.43 -5.77
CA GLY A 140 -2.75 27.39 -5.77
C GLY A 140 -4.07 26.81 -5.23
N ILE A 141 -4.03 25.63 -4.60
CA ILE A 141 -5.16 24.99 -3.93
C ILE A 141 -5.28 25.57 -2.52
N GLU A 142 -6.38 26.28 -2.25
CA GLU A 142 -6.69 26.82 -0.93
C GLU A 142 -7.50 25.82 -0.08
N ASP A 143 -8.32 24.97 -0.67
CA ASP A 143 -9.10 23.97 0.06
C ASP A 143 -9.41 22.75 -0.82
N MET A 144 -9.94 21.68 -0.23
CA MET A 144 -10.43 20.52 -0.97
C MET A 144 -11.85 20.16 -0.51
N SER A 145 -12.69 19.80 -1.48
CA SER A 145 -14.07 19.37 -1.25
C SER A 145 -14.31 17.98 -1.82
N VAL A 146 -14.99 17.13 -1.06
CA VAL A 146 -15.47 15.83 -1.52
C VAL A 146 -16.90 16.01 -2.03
N ARG A 147 -17.19 15.50 -3.22
CA ARG A 147 -18.53 15.47 -3.82
C ARG A 147 -19.01 14.04 -3.84
N GLU A 148 -20.26 13.85 -3.46
CA GLU A 148 -20.92 12.56 -3.50
C GLU A 148 -22.12 12.65 -4.43
N GLU A 149 -22.07 11.95 -5.55
CA GLU A 149 -23.17 11.85 -6.51
C GLU A 149 -23.79 10.46 -6.48
N LYS A 150 -25.06 10.36 -6.88
CA LYS A 150 -25.66 9.03 -7.06
C LYS A 150 -25.02 8.41 -8.28
N LEU A 151 -24.48 7.20 -8.14
CA LEU A 151 -24.05 6.43 -9.30
C LEU A 151 -25.26 6.24 -10.21
N ASP A 152 -25.18 6.72 -11.44
CA ASP A 152 -26.12 6.33 -12.48
C ASP A 152 -25.65 4.98 -13.04
N PRO A 153 -26.36 3.88 -12.75
CA PRO A 153 -25.95 2.55 -13.20
C PRO A 153 -26.12 2.38 -14.71
N SER A 154 -26.82 3.30 -15.38
CA SER A 154 -27.27 3.16 -16.77
C SER A 154 -26.15 2.78 -17.74
N GLU A 155 -24.97 3.39 -17.61
CA GLU A 155 -23.80 3.11 -18.46
C GLU A 155 -23.17 1.73 -18.18
N MET A 156 -23.12 1.30 -16.92
CA MET A 156 -22.58 -0.02 -16.54
C MET A 156 -23.53 -1.18 -16.86
N LEU A 157 -24.84 -0.95 -16.69
CA LEU A 157 -25.89 -1.95 -16.96
C LEU A 157 -25.94 -2.37 -18.43
N ARG A 158 -25.43 -1.54 -19.36
CA ARG A 158 -25.35 -1.85 -20.80
C ARG A 158 -24.48 -3.07 -21.10
N PHE A 159 -23.51 -3.38 -20.23
CA PHE A 159 -22.55 -4.48 -20.41
C PHE A 159 -22.90 -5.74 -19.59
N LEU A 160 -23.98 -5.70 -18.79
CA LEU A 160 -24.38 -6.80 -17.92
C LEU A 160 -25.56 -7.60 -18.49
N THR A 161 -25.57 -8.92 -18.26
CA THR A 161 -26.73 -9.77 -18.52
C THR A 161 -27.87 -9.43 -17.56
N GLU A 162 -29.10 -9.85 -17.85
CA GLU A 162 -30.25 -9.60 -16.95
C GLU A 162 -30.02 -10.10 -15.51
N GLU A 163 -29.40 -11.27 -15.31
CA GLU A 163 -29.03 -11.72 -13.95
C GLU A 163 -27.85 -10.93 -13.35
N GLY A 164 -26.98 -10.37 -14.19
CA GLY A 164 -25.92 -9.45 -13.78
C GLY A 164 -26.47 -8.10 -13.33
N ARG A 165 -27.45 -7.55 -14.06
CA ARG A 165 -28.14 -6.29 -13.75
C ARG A 165 -28.87 -6.37 -12.42
N LYS A 166 -29.64 -7.45 -12.20
CA LYS A 166 -30.40 -7.65 -10.96
C LYS A 166 -29.49 -7.75 -9.73
N ARG A 167 -28.36 -8.45 -9.85
CA ARG A 167 -27.34 -8.52 -8.77
C ARG A 167 -26.65 -7.18 -8.55
N PHE A 168 -26.20 -6.53 -9.62
CA PHE A 168 -25.54 -5.23 -9.56
C PHE A 168 -26.40 -4.16 -8.89
N LEU A 169 -27.68 -4.06 -9.28
CA LEU A 169 -28.64 -3.12 -8.67
C LEU A 169 -28.93 -3.44 -7.21
N THR A 170 -28.84 -4.70 -6.78
CA THR A 170 -29.03 -5.09 -5.38
C THR A 170 -27.79 -4.77 -4.54
N GLU A 171 -26.59 -4.99 -5.09
CA GLU A 171 -25.31 -4.79 -4.38
C GLU A 171 -24.81 -3.34 -4.39
N MET A 172 -25.22 -2.53 -5.38
CA MET A 172 -24.79 -1.14 -5.57
C MET A 172 -25.90 -0.12 -5.30
N ALA A 173 -27.02 -0.53 -4.66
CA ALA A 173 -28.17 0.34 -4.40
C ALA A 173 -27.80 1.61 -3.60
N ASP A 174 -26.84 1.47 -2.68
CA ASP A 174 -26.34 2.56 -1.83
C ASP A 174 -24.96 3.10 -2.28
N ALA A 175 -24.45 2.62 -3.41
CA ALA A 175 -23.16 3.03 -3.90
C ALA A 175 -23.25 4.47 -4.42
N LYS A 176 -22.31 5.30 -3.98
CA LYS A 176 -22.17 6.70 -4.39
C LYS A 176 -20.92 6.84 -5.23
N ASP A 177 -20.99 7.72 -6.21
CA ASP A 177 -19.82 8.16 -6.94
C ASP A 177 -19.18 9.27 -6.12
N VAL A 178 -17.88 9.15 -5.86
CA VAL A 178 -17.20 10.07 -4.95
C VAL A 178 -16.03 10.70 -5.69
N SER A 179 -16.13 11.99 -5.96
CA SER A 179 -15.07 12.77 -6.59
C SER A 179 -14.46 13.78 -5.60
N VAL A 180 -13.25 14.22 -5.91
CA VAL A 180 -12.53 15.23 -5.12
C VAL A 180 -12.27 16.44 -6.01
N ALA A 181 -12.52 17.63 -5.49
CA ALA A 181 -12.25 18.88 -6.19
C ALA A 181 -11.32 19.78 -5.37
N GLY A 182 -10.33 20.37 -6.05
CA GLY A 182 -9.48 21.43 -5.52
C GLY A 182 -10.20 22.79 -5.59
N VAL A 183 -10.15 23.55 -4.51
CA VAL A 183 -10.72 24.91 -4.43
C VAL A 183 -9.59 25.92 -4.58
N HIS A 184 -9.69 26.77 -5.60
CA HIS A 184 -8.71 27.79 -5.93
C HIS A 184 -9.29 29.19 -5.79
N ALA A 185 -8.47 30.18 -5.42
CA ALA A 185 -8.90 31.57 -5.47
C ALA A 185 -9.04 32.06 -6.93
N LYS A 186 -10.16 32.72 -7.22
CA LYS A 186 -10.45 33.33 -8.51
C LYS A 186 -10.10 34.81 -8.46
N PHE A 187 -9.32 35.27 -9.43
CA PHE A 187 -8.88 36.66 -9.55
C PHE A 187 -9.40 37.30 -10.84
N ALA A 188 -9.77 38.58 -10.77
CA ALA A 188 -9.97 39.43 -11.94
C ALA A 188 -9.24 40.75 -11.72
N LYS A 189 -8.42 41.15 -12.69
CA LYS A 189 -7.59 42.38 -12.62
C LYS A 189 -6.77 42.48 -11.32
N GLY A 190 -6.20 41.36 -10.88
CA GLY A 190 -5.38 41.29 -9.65
C GLY A 190 -6.16 41.32 -8.32
N LYS A 191 -7.50 41.50 -8.35
CA LYS A 191 -8.34 41.46 -7.16
C LYS A 191 -9.03 40.10 -7.04
N ARG A 192 -9.03 39.54 -5.83
CA ARG A 192 -9.78 38.32 -5.52
C ARG A 192 -11.28 38.59 -5.68
N ILE A 193 -11.94 37.80 -6.52
CA ILE A 193 -13.37 37.91 -6.82
C ILE A 193 -14.19 36.72 -6.32
N GLY A 194 -13.54 35.66 -5.84
CA GLY A 194 -14.21 34.50 -5.27
C GLY A 194 -13.32 33.27 -5.30
N ASN A 195 -13.94 32.09 -5.31
CA ASN A 195 -13.28 30.80 -5.43
C ASN A 195 -13.82 30.06 -6.67
N VAL A 196 -13.03 29.15 -7.21
CA VAL A 196 -13.42 28.20 -8.25
C VAL A 196 -13.03 26.79 -7.79
N SER A 197 -13.94 25.84 -7.95
CA SER A 197 -13.67 24.43 -7.68
C SER A 197 -13.37 23.72 -9.00
N LEU A 198 -12.23 23.03 -9.06
CA LEU A 198 -11.81 22.24 -10.20
C LEU A 198 -11.84 20.77 -9.79
N ASP A 199 -12.61 19.96 -10.50
CA ASP A 199 -12.66 18.51 -10.29
C ASP A 199 -11.36 17.89 -10.81
N PHE A 200 -10.75 16.98 -10.04
CA PHE A 200 -9.50 16.35 -10.45
C PHE A 200 -9.71 15.43 -11.66
N ASP A 201 -10.85 14.75 -11.76
CA ASP A 201 -11.15 13.82 -12.87
C ASP A 201 -11.40 14.58 -14.19
N ASP A 202 -12.05 15.75 -14.10
CA ASP A 202 -12.22 16.65 -15.24
C ASP A 202 -10.91 17.35 -15.62
N ALA A 203 -10.07 17.70 -14.65
CA ALA A 203 -8.81 18.40 -14.90
C ALA A 203 -7.74 17.50 -15.53
N GLU A 204 -7.68 16.20 -15.18
CA GLU A 204 -6.79 15.23 -15.84
C GLU A 204 -7.14 15.02 -17.32
N SER A 205 -8.40 15.29 -17.68
CA SER A 205 -8.93 15.05 -19.02
C SER A 205 -8.34 15.96 -20.11
N ALA A 206 -7.83 17.14 -19.75
CA ALA A 206 -7.40 18.15 -20.72
C ALA A 206 -5.88 18.18 -20.97
N VAL A 207 -5.05 17.84 -19.98
CA VAL A 207 -3.59 17.98 -20.08
C VAL A 207 -2.87 16.63 -20.29
N THR A 208 -3.34 15.55 -19.66
CA THR A 208 -2.56 14.29 -19.60
C THR A 208 -3.03 13.23 -20.60
N ARG A 209 -4.24 13.34 -21.15
CA ARG A 209 -4.78 12.37 -22.12
C ARG A 209 -4.15 12.50 -23.53
N ASN A 210 -3.49 13.61 -23.83
CA ASN A 210 -2.90 13.86 -25.14
C ASN A 210 -1.47 13.32 -25.31
N THR A 211 -0.81 12.90 -24.23
CA THR A 211 0.54 12.32 -24.27
C THR A 211 0.54 10.79 -24.41
N GLY A 212 -0.64 10.16 -24.36
CA GLY A 212 -0.84 8.72 -24.59
C GLY A 212 -1.55 8.37 -25.91
N ARG A 213 -1.96 9.34 -26.72
CA ARG A 213 -2.58 9.13 -28.05
C ARG A 213 -1.57 9.25 -29.18
N GLY A 214 -0.43 8.59 -29.00
CA GLY A 214 0.56 8.36 -30.05
C GLY A 214 0.70 6.87 -30.39
N GLN A 215 -0.26 6.01 -30.07
CA GLN A 215 -0.16 4.58 -30.41
C GLN A 215 -1.48 3.79 -30.29
N LEU A 216 -2.60 4.33 -30.76
CA LEU A 216 -3.85 3.55 -30.88
C LEU A 216 -4.59 3.93 -32.18
N SER A 217 -3.85 3.99 -33.28
CA SER A 217 -4.36 4.00 -34.65
C SER A 217 -3.99 2.72 -35.38
N LEU A 218 -4.04 1.57 -34.71
CA LEU A 218 -3.78 0.27 -35.35
C LEU A 218 -4.39 -0.93 -34.60
N CYS A 219 -5.66 -0.83 -34.18
CA CYS A 219 -6.45 -2.01 -33.78
C CYS A 219 -7.90 -1.85 -34.25
N ARG A 220 -8.07 -1.51 -35.53
CA ARG A 220 -9.25 -1.89 -36.31
C ARG A 220 -8.79 -2.97 -37.27
N GLU A 221 -8.69 -4.21 -36.80
CA GLU A 221 -8.80 -5.40 -37.64
C GLU A 221 -8.63 -6.68 -36.82
N ILE A 222 -9.43 -7.68 -37.18
CA ILE A 222 -9.38 -9.09 -36.76
C ILE A 222 -10.20 -9.44 -35.50
N ASN A 223 -11.50 -9.61 -35.74
CA ASN A 223 -12.29 -10.71 -35.20
C ASN A 223 -11.59 -12.06 -35.46
N ARG A 224 -11.28 -12.84 -34.42
CA ARG A 224 -11.37 -14.33 -34.40
C ARG A 224 -10.96 -14.94 -33.04
N CYS A 225 -11.77 -15.90 -32.59
CA CYS A 225 -11.50 -16.98 -31.62
C CYS A 225 -11.82 -16.78 -30.11
N PRO A 226 -12.18 -17.88 -29.38
CA PRO A 226 -13.44 -17.96 -28.64
C PRO A 226 -13.29 -18.20 -27.12
N ARG A 227 -14.43 -18.05 -26.43
CA ARG A 227 -14.66 -18.30 -24.99
C ARG A 227 -14.04 -19.60 -24.48
N ARG A 228 -13.37 -19.54 -23.32
CA ARG A 228 -13.36 -20.65 -22.34
C ARG A 228 -13.58 -20.12 -20.93
N SER A 229 -14.57 -20.74 -20.31
CA SER A 229 -15.14 -20.53 -18.98
C SER A 229 -14.18 -20.86 -17.85
N LEU A 230 -14.15 -20.04 -16.81
CA LEU A 230 -13.91 -20.48 -15.43
C LEU A 230 -14.84 -19.68 -14.49
N ARG A 231 -15.74 -20.40 -13.81
CA ARG A 231 -16.69 -19.86 -12.83
C ARG A 231 -15.97 -19.46 -11.53
N PRO A 232 -16.44 -18.45 -10.78
CA PRO A 232 -15.96 -18.21 -9.42
C PRO A 232 -16.66 -19.14 -8.41
N ARG A 233 -15.87 -19.69 -7.48
CA ARG A 233 -16.36 -20.37 -6.27
C ARG A 233 -16.51 -19.33 -5.16
N ILE A 234 -17.72 -19.27 -4.60
CA ILE A 234 -18.09 -18.60 -3.36
C ILE A 234 -17.36 -19.28 -2.20
N VAL A 235 -16.78 -18.51 -1.27
CA VAL A 235 -16.64 -18.94 0.13
C VAL A 235 -16.93 -17.77 1.07
N ASP A 236 -17.66 -18.15 2.10
CA ASP A 236 -18.32 -17.46 3.19
C ASP A 236 -17.36 -16.92 4.27
N ARG A 237 -17.98 -16.22 5.21
CA ARG A 237 -17.52 -15.61 6.47
C ARG A 237 -16.42 -16.37 7.24
N GLY A 238 -15.53 -15.59 7.85
CA GLY A 238 -14.72 -15.99 9.02
C GLY A 238 -13.29 -15.47 9.00
N TYR A 239 -13.07 -14.17 9.23
CA TYR A 239 -11.73 -13.57 9.28
C TYR A 239 -11.52 -12.75 10.56
N GLN A 240 -11.26 -13.46 11.65
CA GLN A 240 -10.39 -13.01 12.72
C GLN A 240 -9.52 -14.23 13.05
N VAL A 241 -8.20 -14.05 13.18
CA VAL A 241 -7.14 -15.04 13.51
C VAL A 241 -6.20 -15.48 12.37
N GLU A 242 -6.51 -15.35 11.07
CA GLU A 242 -5.54 -15.74 9.99
C GLU A 242 -4.56 -14.64 9.53
N ALA A 243 -4.76 -13.38 9.91
CA ALA A 243 -4.05 -12.23 9.31
C ALA A 243 -2.52 -12.18 9.55
N VAL A 244 -1.97 -12.96 10.49
CA VAL A 244 -0.53 -12.94 10.80
C VAL A 244 0.27 -13.94 9.93
N LYS A 245 -0.35 -15.01 9.43
CA LYS A 245 0.30 -15.94 8.48
C LYS A 245 0.40 -15.36 7.06
N THR A 246 -0.62 -14.61 6.64
CA THR A 246 -0.76 -14.13 5.26
C THR A 246 0.26 -13.05 4.86
N ILE A 247 0.79 -12.29 5.81
CA ILE A 247 1.75 -11.21 5.50
C ILE A 247 3.17 -11.77 5.24
N ALA A 248 3.59 -12.78 6.01
CA ALA A 248 4.89 -13.44 5.81
C ALA A 248 4.94 -14.24 4.50
N GLU A 249 3.83 -14.90 4.12
CA GLU A 249 3.75 -15.66 2.86
C GLU A 249 3.64 -14.77 1.61
N ARG A 250 3.01 -13.59 1.71
CA ARG A 250 2.89 -12.64 0.59
C ARG A 250 4.21 -11.94 0.25
N ILE A 251 5.07 -11.70 1.24
CA ILE A 251 6.42 -11.18 0.98
C ILE A 251 7.30 -12.24 0.28
N ALA A 252 7.13 -13.52 0.61
CA ALA A 252 7.85 -14.63 -0.04
C ALA A 252 7.34 -14.96 -1.46
N GLN A 253 6.04 -14.81 -1.74
CA GLN A 253 5.46 -15.07 -3.07
C GLN A 253 5.71 -13.95 -4.11
N SER A 254 5.97 -12.72 -3.66
CA SER A 254 6.26 -11.59 -4.55
C SER A 254 7.54 -11.80 -5.40
N ARG A 255 8.50 -12.61 -4.92
CA ARG A 255 9.71 -12.94 -5.69
C ARG A 255 9.51 -14.05 -6.74
N ARG A 256 8.48 -14.90 -6.66
CA ARG A 256 8.24 -15.99 -7.63
C ARG A 256 7.51 -15.54 -8.91
N ARG A 257 6.76 -14.42 -8.87
CA ARG A 257 6.07 -13.90 -10.07
C ARG A 257 6.92 -12.95 -10.91
N PHE A 258 8.00 -12.41 -10.36
CA PHE A 258 8.91 -11.54 -11.11
C PHE A 258 9.77 -12.31 -12.12
N LEU A 259 9.96 -13.62 -11.95
CA LEU A 259 10.73 -14.47 -12.87
C LEU A 259 9.92 -15.05 -14.04
N LEU A 260 8.58 -14.94 -14.07
CA LEU A 260 7.76 -15.49 -15.16
C LEU A 260 7.37 -14.48 -16.25
N VAL A 261 7.68 -13.19 -16.07
CA VAL A 261 7.37 -12.14 -17.06
C VAL A 261 8.58 -11.79 -17.95
N LEU A 262 9.78 -12.29 -17.63
CA LEU A 262 10.98 -12.11 -18.48
C LEU A 262 11.27 -13.29 -19.42
N ALA A 263 10.48 -14.37 -19.38
CA ALA A 263 10.69 -15.56 -20.22
C ALA A 263 10.01 -15.51 -21.61
N THR A 264 9.38 -14.40 -22.01
CA THR A 264 8.60 -14.33 -23.26
C THR A 264 9.01 -13.19 -24.22
N VAL A 265 10.21 -12.61 -24.07
CA VAL A 265 10.75 -11.58 -25.00
C VAL A 265 12.13 -11.95 -25.59
N ARG A 266 12.52 -13.22 -25.58
CA ARG A 266 13.69 -13.69 -26.36
C ARG A 266 13.40 -14.98 -27.13
N ALA A 267 12.46 -14.90 -28.07
CA ALA A 267 12.33 -15.84 -29.18
C ALA A 267 11.91 -15.06 -30.44
N ARG A 268 12.90 -14.38 -31.06
CA ARG A 268 13.00 -14.03 -32.50
C ARG A 268 14.19 -13.08 -32.70
N ARG A 269 15.37 -13.68 -32.83
CA ARG A 269 16.52 -13.21 -33.62
C ARG A 269 17.58 -14.33 -33.64
N ALA A 270 17.32 -15.30 -34.51
CA ALA A 270 18.23 -15.89 -35.47
C ALA A 270 17.31 -16.47 -36.56
#